data_AF-A0A7X2Z2D9-F1
#
_entry.id   AF-A0A7X2Z2D9-F1
#
_cell.length_a   1.000
_cell.length_b   1.000
_cell.length_c   1.000
_cell.angle_alpha   90.00
_cell.angle_beta   90.00
_cell.angle_gamma   90.00
#
_symmetry.space_group_name_H-M   'P 1'
#
loop_
_entity.id
_entity.type
_entity.pdbx_description
1 polymer ?
#
loop_
_entity_poly.entity_id
_entity_poly.type
_entity_poly.pdbx_seq_one_letter_code
_entity_poly.pdbx_strand_id
1 'polypeptide(L)'
;MRFDLRTIDGTKKFLIDWLGVDENILMNYVICNCNEIDVNDFCEVHGINLNEVETDHLTYVASHVTTCTDELESIKKHGLMNLQLALTLSTPLNIYLRSHGIEFDIGNQIMRVGSESYDVSYNSDSYNGFLDSESFKSKLKDIGHKLFYDNQISAFLAMEGDKEYGGYVHQRPEFLFNVSKVSKRNLEYDWTKKSKAFVLEYEEKFENFEWFTFYENEDEYHDDYFRNEHKKWLISKSLYRLWNDFFYNDVKEEYAYMKSSYVIPWKNIINIREIV
;
A
#
# COMPACT_ATOMS: atom_id res chain seq x y z
N MET A 1 14.49 9.52 -11.64
CA MET A 1 13.62 8.97 -12.70
C MET A 1 12.46 8.29 -12.02
N ARG A 2 11.24 8.47 -12.55
CA ARG A 2 10.01 8.15 -11.83
C ARG A 2 9.36 6.91 -12.42
N PHE A 3 9.20 5.89 -11.59
CA PHE A 3 8.38 4.71 -11.86
C PHE A 3 6.93 5.00 -11.47
N ASP A 4 6.04 5.03 -12.47
CA ASP A 4 4.64 5.39 -12.30
C ASP A 4 3.73 4.45 -13.11
N LEU A 5 3.13 3.48 -12.44
CA LEU A 5 2.21 2.51 -13.06
C LEU A 5 0.74 2.96 -13.06
N ARG A 6 0.43 4.10 -12.41
CA ARG A 6 -0.95 4.57 -12.26
C ARG A 6 -1.56 4.98 -13.59
N THR A 7 -0.72 5.41 -14.54
CA THR A 7 -1.15 5.87 -15.87
C THR A 7 -0.29 5.25 -16.96
N ILE A 8 -0.89 5.03 -18.13
CA ILE A 8 -0.19 4.51 -19.31
C ILE A 8 0.93 5.43 -19.77
N ASP A 9 0.69 6.74 -19.76
CA ASP A 9 1.71 7.73 -20.12
C ASP A 9 2.89 7.70 -19.12
N GLY A 10 2.60 7.53 -17.82
CA GLY A 10 3.62 7.33 -16.79
C GLY A 10 4.46 6.08 -17.04
N THR A 11 3.80 4.95 -17.33
CA THR A 11 4.46 3.67 -17.61
C THR A 11 5.33 3.73 -18.87
N LYS A 12 4.80 4.27 -19.98
CA LYS A 12 5.57 4.46 -21.22
C LYS A 12 6.76 5.37 -21.00
N LYS A 13 6.54 6.52 -20.36
CA LYS A 13 7.59 7.49 -20.07
C LYS A 13 8.72 6.86 -19.26
N PHE A 14 8.37 6.07 -18.24
CA PHE A 14 9.36 5.35 -17.45
C PHE A 14 10.22 4.43 -18.32
N LEU A 15 9.61 3.53 -19.11
CA LEU A 15 10.37 2.59 -19.94
C LEU A 15 11.24 3.30 -21.00
N ILE A 16 10.71 4.33 -21.65
CA ILE A 16 11.43 5.13 -22.65
C ILE A 16 12.64 5.82 -22.03
N ASP A 17 12.43 6.55 -20.93
CA ASP A 17 13.48 7.32 -20.28
C ASP A 17 14.53 6.40 -19.62
N TRP A 18 14.11 5.23 -19.11
CA TRP A 18 14.97 4.32 -18.36
C TRP A 18 15.79 3.38 -19.22
N LEU A 19 15.17 2.79 -20.24
CA LEU A 19 15.82 1.80 -21.10
C LEU A 19 16.32 2.39 -22.42
N GLY A 20 15.95 3.65 -22.72
CA GLY A 20 16.32 4.30 -23.97
C GLY A 20 15.64 3.72 -25.22
N VAL A 21 14.52 3.02 -25.03
CA VAL A 21 13.70 2.44 -26.11
C VAL A 21 12.69 3.45 -26.63
N ASP A 22 12.31 3.36 -27.90
CA ASP A 22 11.25 4.20 -28.45
C ASP A 22 9.85 3.62 -28.22
N GLU A 23 8.83 4.48 -28.30
CA GLU A 23 7.45 4.08 -28.06
C GLU A 23 6.94 3.04 -29.09
N ASN A 24 7.37 3.11 -30.35
CA ASN A 24 6.93 2.14 -31.36
C ASN A 24 7.51 0.76 -31.06
N ILE A 25 8.77 0.67 -30.63
CA ILE A 25 9.38 -0.56 -30.15
C ILE A 25 8.55 -1.16 -29.01
N LEU A 26 8.24 -0.36 -27.98
CA LEU A 26 7.46 -0.81 -26.83
C LEU A 26 6.09 -1.35 -27.24
N MET A 27 5.34 -0.59 -28.02
CA MET A 27 3.98 -0.98 -28.42
C MET A 27 4.00 -2.16 -29.39
N ASN A 28 4.95 -2.22 -30.32
CA ASN A 28 5.09 -3.37 -31.21
C ASN A 28 5.40 -4.64 -30.43
N TYR A 29 6.27 -4.56 -29.40
CA TYR A 29 6.56 -5.71 -28.55
C TYR A 29 5.31 -6.21 -27.82
N VAL A 30 4.55 -5.31 -27.19
CA VAL A 30 3.29 -5.65 -26.51
C VAL A 30 2.28 -6.29 -27.46
N ILE A 31 2.14 -5.78 -28.68
CA ILE A 31 1.19 -6.29 -29.69
C ILE A 31 1.61 -7.67 -30.21
N CYS A 32 2.89 -7.85 -30.54
CA CYS A 32 3.41 -9.11 -31.08
C CYS A 32 3.41 -10.23 -30.03
N ASN A 33 3.53 -9.89 -28.75
CA ASN A 33 3.52 -10.82 -27.63
C ASN A 33 2.16 -10.85 -26.92
N CYS A 34 1.09 -11.02 -27.70
CA CYS A 34 -0.29 -10.95 -27.21
C CYS A 34 -0.67 -12.04 -26.19
N ASN A 35 0.05 -13.18 -26.16
CA ASN A 35 -0.26 -14.29 -25.26
C ASN A 35 0.45 -14.17 -23.90
N GLU A 36 1.70 -13.70 -23.89
CA GLU A 36 2.55 -13.64 -22.71
C GLU A 36 3.67 -12.62 -22.93
N ILE A 37 4.01 -11.86 -21.89
CA ILE A 37 5.15 -10.93 -21.89
C ILE A 37 6.35 -11.63 -21.25
N ASP A 38 7.48 -11.69 -21.95
CA ASP A 38 8.75 -12.20 -21.42
C ASP A 38 9.79 -11.08 -21.36
N VAL A 39 10.23 -10.74 -20.15
CA VAL A 39 11.22 -9.67 -19.95
C VAL A 39 12.59 -10.01 -20.52
N ASN A 40 13.01 -11.27 -20.48
CA ASN A 40 14.31 -11.67 -21.00
C ASN A 40 14.31 -11.56 -22.53
N ASP A 41 13.24 -12.02 -23.18
CA ASP A 41 13.06 -11.86 -24.63
C ASP A 41 13.02 -10.37 -25.03
N PHE A 42 12.26 -9.54 -24.30
CA PHE A 42 12.24 -8.09 -24.51
C PHE A 42 13.65 -7.49 -24.44
N CYS A 43 14.43 -7.86 -23.42
CA CYS A 43 15.78 -7.35 -23.25
C CYS A 43 16.72 -7.84 -24.37
N GLU A 44 16.61 -9.11 -24.77
CA GLU A 44 17.45 -9.70 -25.82
C GLU A 44 17.17 -9.06 -27.19
N VAL A 45 15.89 -8.99 -27.59
CA VAL A 45 15.47 -8.44 -28.89
C VAL A 45 15.85 -6.97 -29.05
N HIS A 46 15.87 -6.22 -27.96
CA HIS A 46 16.19 -4.79 -27.96
C HIS A 46 17.60 -4.45 -27.45
N GLY A 47 18.43 -5.46 -27.18
CA GLY A 47 19.83 -5.26 -26.78
C GLY A 47 20.01 -4.53 -25.45
N ILE A 48 19.05 -4.69 -24.53
CA ILE A 48 19.07 -4.04 -23.21
C ILE A 48 19.97 -4.84 -22.27
N ASN A 49 21.11 -4.24 -21.89
CA ASN A 49 21.98 -4.80 -20.85
C ASN A 49 21.55 -4.30 -19.47
N LEU A 50 20.84 -5.11 -18.69
CA LEU A 50 20.37 -4.72 -17.35
C LEU A 50 21.50 -4.34 -16.40
N ASN A 51 22.73 -4.82 -16.60
CA ASN A 51 23.87 -4.43 -15.77
C ASN A 51 24.31 -2.97 -15.98
N GLU A 52 23.96 -2.36 -17.11
CA GLU A 52 24.28 -0.96 -17.45
C GLU A 52 23.14 0.00 -17.08
N VAL A 53 21.96 -0.51 -16.74
CA VAL A 53 20.79 0.28 -16.37
C VAL A 53 20.88 0.69 -14.89
N GLU A 54 20.91 2.00 -14.64
CA GLU A 54 21.03 2.57 -13.29
C GLU A 54 19.70 2.59 -12.52
N THR A 55 19.77 2.41 -11.20
CA THR A 55 18.58 2.45 -10.31
C THR A 55 18.68 3.46 -9.17
N ASP A 56 19.85 4.04 -8.94
CA ASP A 56 20.20 4.90 -7.79
C ASP A 56 19.32 6.15 -7.63
N HIS A 57 18.68 6.58 -8.71
CA HIS A 57 17.82 7.77 -8.75
C HIS A 57 16.37 7.44 -9.06
N LEU A 58 15.98 6.16 -8.95
CA LEU A 58 14.60 5.74 -9.12
C LEU A 58 13.74 6.13 -7.91
N THR A 59 12.59 6.69 -8.23
CA THR A 59 11.49 6.98 -7.30
C THR A 59 10.24 6.26 -7.78
N TYR A 60 9.36 5.92 -6.84
CA TYR A 60 8.17 5.10 -7.05
C TYR A 60 6.98 5.93 -6.64
N VAL A 61 5.97 5.97 -7.52
CA VAL A 61 4.72 6.63 -7.20
C VAL A 61 3.68 5.62 -6.78
N ALA A 62 3.10 5.85 -5.61
CA ALA A 62 2.04 5.01 -5.07
C ALA A 62 0.84 5.85 -4.62
N SER A 63 -0.33 5.23 -4.62
CA SER A 63 -1.60 5.81 -4.23
C SER A 63 -2.08 5.17 -2.92
N HIS A 64 -2.35 5.97 -1.90
CA HIS A 64 -2.93 5.50 -0.64
C HIS A 64 -4.34 6.05 -0.47
N VAL A 65 -5.31 5.15 -0.26
CA VAL A 65 -6.69 5.52 0.05
C VAL A 65 -6.83 5.69 1.55
N THR A 66 -7.35 6.84 1.99
CA THR A 66 -7.55 7.15 3.40
C THR A 66 -8.88 7.85 3.65
N THR A 67 -9.32 7.84 4.91
CA THR A 67 -10.48 8.62 5.35
C THR A 67 -10.08 9.48 6.54
N CYS A 68 -10.55 10.72 6.59
CA CYS A 68 -10.26 11.63 7.70
C CYS A 68 -11.43 12.60 7.94
N THR A 69 -11.47 13.18 9.14
CA THR A 69 -12.49 14.15 9.54
C THR A 69 -11.94 15.58 9.69
N ASP A 70 -10.66 15.80 9.41
CA ASP A 70 -9.94 17.06 9.62
C ASP A 70 -9.32 17.63 8.34
N GLU A 71 -9.83 17.26 7.17
CA GLU A 71 -9.36 17.77 5.87
C GLU A 71 -7.83 17.63 5.67
N LEU A 72 -7.29 16.49 6.13
CA LEU A 72 -5.89 16.09 6.04
C LEU A 72 -4.92 16.92 6.90
N GLU A 73 -5.41 17.76 7.82
CA GLU A 73 -4.54 18.59 8.67
C GLU A 73 -3.57 17.76 9.52
N SER A 74 -4.00 16.62 10.06
CA SER A 74 -3.10 15.72 10.79
C SER A 74 -1.99 15.17 9.90
N ILE A 75 -2.30 14.85 8.63
CA ILE A 75 -1.33 14.31 7.67
C ILE A 75 -0.37 15.41 7.21
N LYS A 76 -0.83 16.64 7.00
CA LYS A 76 0.04 17.80 6.74
C LYS A 76 1.05 18.01 7.86
N LYS A 77 0.60 17.89 9.11
CA LYS A 77 1.41 18.13 10.30
C LYS A 77 2.41 17.02 10.59
N HIS A 78 1.98 15.77 10.47
CA HIS A 78 2.72 14.61 10.97
C HIS A 78 3.24 13.69 9.86
N GLY A 79 2.83 13.89 8.61
CA GLY A 79 3.04 12.94 7.51
C GLY A 79 1.97 11.86 7.46
N LEU A 80 1.98 11.08 6.38
CA LEU A 80 1.19 9.86 6.29
C LEU A 80 1.95 8.75 7.03
N MET A 81 1.29 8.12 8.00
CA MET A 81 1.92 7.29 9.02
C MET A 81 1.20 5.95 9.19
N ASN A 82 1.88 5.00 9.83
CA ASN A 82 1.34 3.71 10.19
C ASN A 82 0.18 3.81 11.22
N LEU A 83 -0.54 2.70 11.44
CA LEU A 83 -1.68 2.66 12.36
C LEU A 83 -1.29 2.97 13.82
N GLN A 84 -0.13 2.49 14.28
CA GLN A 84 0.33 2.71 15.66
C GLN A 84 0.52 4.20 15.97
N LEU A 85 1.18 4.94 15.07
CA LEU A 85 1.37 6.38 15.19
C LEU A 85 0.04 7.11 15.06
N ALA A 86 -0.85 6.66 14.16
CA ALA A 86 -2.19 7.23 14.03
C ALA A 86 -2.98 7.12 15.34
N LEU A 87 -2.83 6.05 16.11
CA LEU A 87 -3.49 5.86 17.41
C LEU A 87 -2.76 6.52 18.59
N THR A 88 -1.48 6.88 18.42
CA THR A 88 -0.66 7.51 19.47
C THR A 88 -0.73 9.03 19.40
N LEU A 89 -0.65 9.60 18.21
CA LEU A 89 -0.65 11.04 17.97
C LEU A 89 -2.07 11.62 17.94
N SER A 90 -2.17 12.95 18.00
CA SER A 90 -3.45 13.67 17.93
C SER A 90 -4.00 13.68 16.50
N THR A 91 -4.50 12.53 16.04
CA THR A 91 -5.10 12.33 14.72
C THR A 91 -6.63 12.18 14.83
N PRO A 92 -7.38 12.35 13.73
CA PRO A 92 -8.81 12.07 13.66
C PRO A 92 -9.21 10.73 14.24
N LEU A 93 -8.49 9.66 13.92
CA LEU A 93 -8.82 8.29 14.35
C LEU A 93 -8.68 8.14 15.87
N ASN A 94 -7.58 8.63 16.45
CA ASN A 94 -7.36 8.59 17.89
C ASN A 94 -8.39 9.42 18.65
N ILE A 95 -8.64 10.66 18.21
CA ILE A 95 -9.62 11.56 18.81
C ILE A 95 -11.02 10.92 18.78
N TYR A 96 -11.38 10.32 17.65
CA TYR A 96 -12.65 9.64 17.46
C TYR A 96 -12.81 8.43 18.39
N LEU A 97 -11.79 7.58 18.52
CA LEU A 97 -11.84 6.42 19.43
C LEU A 97 -11.94 6.87 20.89
N ARG A 98 -11.16 7.89 21.28
CA ARG A 98 -11.21 8.48 22.63
C ARG A 98 -12.56 9.09 22.95
N SER A 99 -13.21 9.77 21.99
CA SER A 99 -14.57 10.29 22.20
C SER A 99 -15.61 9.19 22.42
N HIS A 100 -15.28 7.95 22.04
CA HIS A 100 -16.06 6.75 22.32
C HIS A 100 -15.53 5.97 23.53
N GLY A 101 -14.64 6.53 24.35
CA GLY A 101 -14.09 5.88 25.53
C GLY A 101 -13.24 4.66 25.20
N ILE A 102 -12.61 4.66 24.02
CA ILE A 102 -11.69 3.63 23.56
C ILE A 102 -10.30 4.22 23.45
N GLU A 103 -9.33 3.58 24.09
CA GLU A 103 -7.93 4.04 24.08
C GLU A 103 -6.99 2.87 23.80
N PHE A 104 -5.89 3.16 23.11
CA PHE A 104 -4.83 2.20 22.83
C PHE A 104 -3.53 2.65 23.47
N ASP A 105 -2.96 1.78 24.29
CA ASP A 105 -1.59 1.89 24.78
C ASP A 105 -0.74 0.92 23.97
N ILE A 106 -0.15 1.43 22.88
CA ILE A 106 0.62 0.62 21.92
C ILE A 106 1.86 0.02 22.59
N GLY A 107 2.53 0.77 23.47
CA GLY A 107 3.76 0.32 24.14
C GLY A 107 3.52 -0.86 25.07
N ASN A 108 2.40 -0.85 25.80
CA ASN A 108 2.01 -1.95 26.67
C ASN A 108 1.08 -2.99 26.00
N GLN A 109 0.73 -2.79 24.72
CA GLN A 109 -0.17 -3.65 23.95
C GLN A 109 -1.56 -3.83 24.59
N ILE A 110 -2.12 -2.73 25.12
CA ILE A 110 -3.41 -2.73 25.82
C ILE A 110 -4.43 -1.88 25.04
N MET A 111 -5.63 -2.45 24.85
CA MET A 111 -6.83 -1.71 24.45
C MET A 111 -7.73 -1.49 25.67
N ARG A 112 -8.21 -0.28 25.88
CA ARG A 112 -9.15 0.06 26.96
C ARG A 112 -10.51 0.42 26.37
N VAL A 113 -11.59 -0.04 27.00
CA VAL A 113 -12.97 0.32 26.65
C VAL A 113 -13.72 0.67 27.93
N GLY A 114 -13.93 1.97 28.19
CA GLY A 114 -14.44 2.44 29.46
C GLY A 114 -13.50 2.07 30.61
N SER A 115 -13.98 1.27 31.58
CA SER A 115 -13.18 0.77 32.70
C SER A 115 -12.43 -0.53 32.39
N GLU A 116 -12.78 -1.23 31.31
CA GLU A 116 -12.21 -2.52 30.96
C GLU A 116 -10.88 -2.36 30.21
N SER A 117 -9.96 -3.30 30.43
CA SER A 117 -8.66 -3.36 29.75
C SER A 117 -8.46 -4.75 29.15
N TYR A 118 -8.00 -4.77 27.90
CA TYR A 118 -7.81 -5.99 27.12
C TYR A 118 -6.38 -6.05 26.59
N ASP A 119 -5.77 -7.22 26.68
CA ASP A 119 -4.52 -7.54 26.02
C ASP A 119 -4.77 -7.73 24.52
N VAL A 120 -4.09 -6.93 23.71
CA VAL A 120 -4.12 -6.99 22.23
C VAL A 120 -2.75 -7.35 21.67
N SER A 121 -1.89 -8.00 22.46
CA SER A 121 -0.65 -8.55 21.98
C SER A 121 -0.87 -9.55 20.86
N TYR A 122 0.07 -9.58 19.91
CA TYR A 122 0.00 -10.46 18.77
C TYR A 122 1.28 -11.29 18.66
N ASN A 123 1.09 -12.61 18.52
CA ASN A 123 2.14 -13.57 18.23
C ASN A 123 1.61 -14.56 17.18
N SER A 124 2.25 -14.57 16.01
CA SER A 124 1.91 -15.41 14.86
C SER A 124 1.98 -16.90 15.16
N ASP A 125 2.89 -17.35 16.02
CA ASP A 125 3.06 -18.78 16.35
C ASP A 125 1.90 -19.34 17.19
N SER A 126 1.13 -18.44 17.82
CA SER A 126 -0.05 -18.80 18.62
C SER A 126 -1.30 -19.11 17.77
N TYR A 127 -1.17 -19.10 16.44
CA TYR A 127 -2.27 -19.28 15.47
C TYR A 127 -2.54 -20.76 15.11
N ASN A 128 -1.75 -21.70 15.64
CA ASN A 128 -1.87 -23.14 15.38
C ASN A 128 -3.07 -23.84 16.06
N GLY A 129 -4.03 -23.09 16.60
CA GLY A 129 -5.24 -23.64 17.24
C GLY A 129 -6.50 -23.18 16.51
N PHE A 130 -7.47 -24.09 16.35
CA PHE A 130 -8.83 -23.79 15.91
C PHE A 130 -9.52 -22.88 16.94
N LEU A 131 -9.28 -21.58 16.86
CA LEU A 131 -10.09 -20.59 17.55
C LEU A 131 -11.35 -20.36 16.72
N ASP A 132 -12.50 -20.44 17.37
CA ASP A 132 -13.76 -19.95 16.81
C ASP A 132 -13.59 -18.47 16.46
N SER A 133 -13.77 -18.14 15.17
CA SER A 133 -13.60 -16.78 14.63
C SER A 133 -14.56 -15.79 15.28
N GLU A 134 -15.68 -16.25 15.84
CA GLU A 134 -16.63 -15.40 16.55
C GLU A 134 -16.32 -15.22 18.03
N SER A 135 -15.33 -15.95 18.57
CA SER A 135 -14.93 -15.81 19.95
C SER A 135 -14.38 -14.42 20.25
N PHE A 136 -14.63 -13.92 21.45
CA PHE A 136 -14.10 -12.64 21.91
C PHE A 136 -12.56 -12.58 21.83
N LYS A 137 -11.89 -13.71 22.09
CA LYS A 137 -10.43 -13.83 21.98
C LYS A 137 -9.95 -13.68 20.53
N SER A 138 -10.66 -14.26 19.56
CA SER A 138 -10.33 -14.07 18.13
C SER A 138 -10.46 -12.60 17.74
N LYS A 139 -11.54 -11.94 18.17
CA LYS A 139 -11.77 -10.51 17.89
C LYS A 139 -10.67 -9.59 18.45
N LEU A 140 -10.16 -9.89 19.65
CA LEU A 140 -9.00 -9.17 20.21
C LEU A 140 -7.71 -9.47 19.44
N LYS A 141 -7.52 -10.72 18.98
CA LYS A 141 -6.38 -11.08 18.13
C LYS A 141 -6.40 -10.37 16.77
N ASP A 142 -7.57 -10.17 16.16
CA ASP A 142 -7.69 -9.42 14.90
C ASP A 142 -7.22 -7.97 15.06
N ILE A 143 -7.52 -7.36 16.21
CA ILE A 143 -7.03 -6.03 16.57
C ILE A 143 -5.50 -6.07 16.74
N GLY A 144 -4.98 -7.03 17.50
CA GLY A 144 -3.54 -7.20 17.69
C GLY A 144 -2.78 -7.40 16.37
N HIS A 145 -3.31 -8.23 15.47
CA HIS A 145 -2.75 -8.48 14.15
C HIS A 145 -2.60 -7.17 13.36
N LYS A 146 -3.67 -6.36 13.27
CA LYS A 146 -3.62 -5.05 12.60
C LYS A 146 -2.68 -4.06 13.29
N LEU A 147 -2.50 -4.14 14.60
CA LEU A 147 -1.62 -3.22 15.33
C LEU A 147 -0.14 -3.59 15.20
N PHE A 148 0.21 -4.87 15.15
CA PHE A 148 1.59 -5.33 15.35
C PHE A 148 2.16 -6.17 14.21
N TYR A 149 1.34 -6.59 13.25
CA TYR A 149 1.78 -7.35 12.08
C TYR A 149 1.41 -6.66 10.77
N ASP A 150 0.18 -6.15 10.65
CA ASP A 150 -0.36 -5.48 9.45
C ASP A 150 -0.69 -4.01 9.78
N ASN A 151 0.33 -3.25 10.17
CA ASN A 151 0.18 -1.87 10.66
C ASN A 151 0.72 -0.80 9.71
N GLN A 152 1.48 -1.23 8.70
CA GLN A 152 2.17 -0.38 7.74
C GLN A 152 1.21 0.37 6.83
N ILE A 153 1.75 1.34 6.10
CA ILE A 153 0.99 2.04 5.07
C ILE A 153 0.91 1.10 3.86
N SER A 154 -0.29 0.61 3.58
CA SER A 154 -0.60 -0.12 2.35
C SER A 154 -1.08 0.86 1.27
N ALA A 155 -0.58 0.69 0.05
CA ALA A 155 -0.79 1.56 -1.09
C ALA A 155 -0.84 0.76 -2.39
N PHE A 156 -1.00 1.48 -3.51
CA PHE A 156 -1.08 0.91 -4.85
C PHE A 156 -0.13 1.60 -5.80
N LEU A 157 0.71 0.84 -6.49
CA LEU A 157 1.46 1.30 -7.67
C LEU A 157 0.52 1.44 -8.88
N ALA A 158 -0.51 0.59 -8.98
CA ALA A 158 -1.60 0.66 -9.95
C ALA A 158 -2.94 0.22 -9.31
N MET A 159 -4.05 0.84 -9.69
CA MET A 159 -5.40 0.60 -9.14
C MET A 159 -6.47 0.88 -10.20
N GLU A 160 -7.50 0.01 -10.30
CA GLU A 160 -8.60 0.06 -11.30
C GLU A 160 -9.55 1.25 -11.09
N GLY A 161 -9.72 1.69 -9.84
CA GLY A 161 -10.43 2.92 -9.52
C GLY A 161 -10.51 3.19 -8.02
N ASP A 162 -10.76 4.44 -7.65
CA ASP A 162 -10.72 4.89 -6.24
C ASP A 162 -11.74 4.21 -5.31
N LYS A 163 -12.84 3.71 -5.89
CA LYS A 163 -13.94 3.05 -5.17
C LYS A 163 -13.93 1.53 -5.31
N GLU A 164 -13.12 1.01 -6.20
CA GLU A 164 -13.15 -0.40 -6.60
C GLU A 164 -12.30 -1.29 -5.70
N TYR A 165 -11.39 -0.68 -4.93
CA TYR A 165 -10.64 -1.41 -3.92
C TYR A 165 -11.57 -2.01 -2.84
N GLY A 166 -11.36 -3.30 -2.59
CA GLY A 166 -12.16 -4.12 -1.68
C GLY A 166 -12.19 -3.59 -0.25
N GLY A 167 -13.14 -4.11 0.55
CA GLY A 167 -13.21 -3.81 1.98
C GLY A 167 -13.81 -2.44 2.34
N TYR A 168 -14.28 -1.65 1.37
CA TYR A 168 -14.88 -0.33 1.59
C TYR A 168 -13.95 0.65 2.30
N VAL A 169 -12.64 0.60 2.01
CA VAL A 169 -11.66 1.45 2.71
C VAL A 169 -11.86 2.95 2.43
N HIS A 170 -12.45 3.28 1.28
CA HIS A 170 -12.91 4.63 0.94
C HIS A 170 -14.07 5.11 1.84
N GLN A 171 -14.67 4.24 2.65
CA GLN A 171 -15.75 4.62 3.57
C GLN A 171 -15.27 4.60 5.02
N ARG A 172 -14.39 3.65 5.37
CA ARG A 172 -13.93 3.44 6.74
C ARG A 172 -12.58 2.71 6.80
N PRO A 173 -11.76 2.95 7.82
CA PRO A 173 -10.68 2.05 8.16
C PRO A 173 -11.23 0.67 8.58
N GLU A 174 -10.72 -0.42 8.01
CA GLU A 174 -11.05 -1.79 8.42
C GLU A 174 -10.83 -1.99 9.93
N PHE A 175 -9.82 -1.32 10.49
CA PHE A 175 -9.53 -1.35 11.92
C PHE A 175 -10.74 -0.97 12.79
N LEU A 176 -11.58 0.00 12.37
CA LEU A 176 -12.77 0.36 13.13
C LEU A 176 -13.78 -0.78 13.21
N PHE A 177 -13.90 -1.60 12.17
CA PHE A 177 -14.78 -2.77 12.18
C PHE A 177 -14.30 -3.81 13.21
N ASN A 178 -12.98 -4.03 13.33
CA ASN A 178 -12.43 -4.94 14.33
C ASN A 178 -12.68 -4.42 15.76
N VAL A 179 -12.45 -3.12 15.98
CA VAL A 179 -12.72 -2.47 17.27
C VAL A 179 -14.22 -2.47 17.63
N SER A 180 -15.10 -2.29 16.65
CA SER A 180 -16.56 -2.35 16.82
C SER A 180 -17.03 -3.71 17.34
N LYS A 181 -16.46 -4.82 16.84
CA LYS A 181 -16.78 -6.17 17.31
C LYS A 181 -16.45 -6.39 18.79
N VAL A 182 -15.35 -5.82 19.28
CA VAL A 182 -14.93 -5.94 20.70
C VAL A 182 -15.71 -4.97 21.58
N SER A 183 -15.82 -3.71 21.17
CA SER A 183 -16.48 -2.66 21.94
C SER A 183 -18.01 -2.71 21.91
N LYS A 184 -18.59 -3.54 21.02
CA LYS A 184 -20.04 -3.65 20.74
C LYS A 184 -20.67 -2.30 20.37
N ARG A 185 -19.95 -1.52 19.55
CA ARG A 185 -20.36 -0.22 19.02
C ARG A 185 -20.36 -0.27 17.50
N ASN A 186 -21.07 0.64 16.85
CA ASN A 186 -21.10 0.76 15.39
C ASN A 186 -20.17 1.88 14.93
N LEU A 187 -18.89 1.83 15.35
CA LEU A 187 -17.90 2.89 15.13
C LEU A 187 -17.67 3.15 13.63
N GLU A 188 -17.58 2.07 12.88
CA GLU A 188 -17.25 2.08 11.48
C GLU A 188 -18.37 2.71 10.64
N TYR A 189 -19.63 2.52 11.03
CA TYR A 189 -20.80 3.14 10.40
C TYR A 189 -21.02 4.60 10.82
N ASP A 190 -20.66 4.96 12.06
CA ASP A 190 -20.68 6.35 12.49
C ASP A 190 -19.56 7.17 11.84
N TRP A 191 -18.39 6.56 11.63
CA TRP A 191 -17.27 7.16 10.89
C TRP A 191 -17.65 7.51 9.45
N THR A 192 -18.29 6.60 8.71
CA THR A 192 -18.65 6.83 7.29
C THR A 192 -19.52 8.08 7.08
N LYS A 193 -20.29 8.49 8.10
CA LYS A 193 -21.16 9.68 8.05
C LYS A 193 -20.43 11.00 8.26
N LYS A 194 -19.21 10.95 8.79
CA LYS A 194 -18.46 12.11 9.26
C LYS A 194 -17.16 12.31 8.49
N SER A 195 -16.58 11.24 7.97
CA SER A 195 -15.32 11.29 7.25
C SER A 195 -15.50 11.63 5.78
N LYS A 196 -14.52 12.33 5.24
CA LYS A 196 -14.27 12.39 3.79
C LYS A 196 -13.22 11.35 3.43
N ALA A 197 -13.23 10.94 2.18
CA ALA A 197 -12.32 9.95 1.63
C ALA A 197 -11.40 10.58 0.61
N PHE A 198 -10.12 10.21 0.64
CA PHE A 198 -9.10 10.80 -0.20
C PHE A 198 -8.20 9.71 -0.77
N VAL A 199 -7.70 9.94 -1.99
CA VAL A 199 -6.49 9.29 -2.47
C VAL A 199 -5.34 10.26 -2.37
N LEU A 200 -4.30 9.85 -1.65
CA LEU A 200 -3.04 10.56 -1.51
C LEU A 200 -2.00 9.87 -2.39
N GLU A 201 -1.52 10.57 -3.40
CA GLU A 201 -0.49 10.05 -4.27
C GLU A 201 0.85 10.62 -3.85
N TYR A 202 1.84 9.75 -3.66
CA TYR A 202 3.14 10.12 -3.13
C TYR A 202 4.28 9.50 -3.90
N GLU A 203 5.43 10.19 -3.88
CA GLU A 203 6.65 9.75 -4.53
C GLU A 203 7.73 9.45 -3.49
N GLU A 204 8.22 8.22 -3.48
CA GLU A 204 9.18 7.74 -2.51
C GLU A 204 10.31 6.94 -3.14
N LYS A 205 11.37 6.71 -2.39
CA LYS A 205 12.50 5.90 -2.83
C LYS A 205 12.33 4.44 -2.43
N PHE A 206 13.01 3.56 -3.17
CA PHE A 206 13.00 2.11 -2.94
C PHE A 206 13.26 1.73 -1.48
N GLU A 207 14.24 2.38 -0.81
CA GLU A 207 14.61 2.04 0.56
C GLU A 207 13.51 2.27 1.60
N ASN A 208 12.44 3.00 1.26
CA ASN A 208 11.32 3.30 2.15
C ASN A 208 10.18 2.27 2.03
N PHE A 209 10.19 1.41 1.00
CA PHE A 209 9.23 0.32 0.82
C PHE A 209 9.73 -0.96 1.49
N GLU A 210 8.79 -1.82 1.86
CA GLU A 210 9.09 -3.20 2.28
C GLU A 210 9.51 -4.03 1.06
N TRP A 211 10.47 -4.92 1.24
CA TRP A 211 11.02 -5.75 0.16
C TRP A 211 9.93 -6.58 -0.52
N PHE A 212 8.96 -7.10 0.23
CA PHE A 212 7.87 -7.92 -0.32
C PHE A 212 6.88 -7.13 -1.20
N THR A 213 7.08 -5.83 -1.37
CA THR A 213 6.43 -5.05 -2.45
C THR A 213 6.93 -5.50 -3.82
N PHE A 214 8.21 -5.86 -3.94
CA PHE A 214 8.90 -6.08 -5.21
C PHE A 214 9.40 -7.51 -5.41
N TYR A 215 9.56 -8.29 -4.34
CA TYR A 215 10.12 -9.64 -4.39
C TYR A 215 9.18 -10.65 -3.75
N GLU A 216 9.23 -11.90 -4.20
CA GLU A 216 8.40 -12.98 -3.66
C GLU A 216 8.92 -13.50 -2.32
N ASN A 217 10.24 -13.45 -2.13
CA ASN A 217 10.90 -13.90 -0.92
C ASN A 217 12.11 -13.02 -0.57
N GLU A 218 12.57 -13.15 0.67
CA GLU A 218 13.64 -12.32 1.20
C GLU A 218 15.01 -12.66 0.59
N ASP A 219 15.24 -13.93 0.20
CA ASP A 219 16.49 -14.36 -0.43
C ASP A 219 16.69 -13.66 -1.78
N GLU A 220 15.64 -13.52 -2.60
CA GLU A 220 15.68 -12.76 -3.86
C GLU A 220 16.05 -11.30 -3.65
N TYR A 221 15.51 -10.67 -2.62
CA TYR A 221 15.83 -9.29 -2.27
C TYR A 221 17.31 -9.13 -1.91
N HIS A 222 17.89 -10.05 -1.12
CA HIS A 222 19.30 -9.99 -0.75
C HIS A 222 20.25 -10.35 -1.91
N ASP A 223 19.80 -11.21 -2.83
CA ASP A 223 20.57 -11.64 -4.01
C ASP A 223 20.43 -10.70 -5.22
N ASP A 224 19.55 -9.69 -5.16
CA ASP A 224 19.17 -8.84 -6.31
C ASP A 224 20.36 -8.20 -7.02
N TYR A 225 21.38 -7.79 -6.26
CA TYR A 225 22.62 -7.19 -6.78
C TYR A 225 23.26 -8.04 -7.90
N PHE A 226 23.15 -9.37 -7.81
CA PHE A 226 23.72 -10.30 -8.81
C PHE A 226 22.73 -10.72 -9.89
N ARG A 227 21.42 -10.58 -9.64
CA ARG A 227 20.36 -11.19 -10.46
C ARG A 227 19.55 -10.18 -11.28
N ASN A 228 19.59 -8.90 -10.91
CA ASN A 228 18.78 -7.83 -11.48
C ASN A 228 17.27 -8.14 -11.43
N GLU A 229 16.80 -8.85 -10.40
CA GLU A 229 15.39 -9.23 -10.25
C GLU A 229 14.48 -8.01 -10.10
N HIS A 230 14.92 -6.98 -9.36
CA HIS A 230 14.19 -5.73 -9.27
C HIS A 230 14.02 -5.07 -10.63
N LYS A 231 15.09 -5.03 -11.42
CA LYS A 231 15.03 -4.42 -12.74
C LYS A 231 14.08 -5.19 -13.65
N LYS A 232 14.16 -6.52 -13.63
CA LYS A 232 13.23 -7.37 -14.37
C LYS A 232 11.79 -7.16 -13.91
N TRP A 233 11.56 -7.04 -12.61
CA TRP A 233 10.26 -6.76 -12.03
C TRP A 233 9.69 -5.44 -12.55
N LEU A 234 10.49 -4.35 -12.57
CA LEU A 234 10.06 -3.05 -13.08
C LEU A 234 9.66 -3.11 -14.55
N ILE A 235 10.43 -3.81 -15.38
CA ILE A 235 10.13 -4.00 -16.80
C ILE A 235 8.87 -4.84 -16.96
N SER A 236 8.79 -5.98 -16.25
CA SER A 236 7.66 -6.91 -16.28
C SER A 236 6.35 -6.20 -15.96
N LYS A 237 6.30 -5.50 -14.82
CA LYS A 237 5.09 -4.79 -14.38
C LYS A 237 4.70 -3.66 -15.32
N SER A 238 5.68 -2.96 -15.89
CA SER A 238 5.42 -1.90 -16.87
C SER A 238 4.85 -2.47 -18.18
N LEU A 239 5.49 -3.49 -18.76
CA LEU A 239 5.01 -4.13 -19.99
C LEU A 239 3.65 -4.79 -19.78
N TYR A 240 3.44 -5.45 -18.64
CA TYR A 240 2.16 -6.06 -18.29
C TYR A 240 1.04 -5.02 -18.09
N ARG A 241 1.36 -3.85 -17.53
CA ARG A 241 0.41 -2.73 -17.44
C ARG A 241 -0.03 -2.24 -18.82
N LEU A 242 0.91 -2.09 -19.77
CA LEU A 242 0.62 -1.72 -21.16
C LEU A 242 -0.17 -2.80 -21.89
N TRP A 243 0.19 -4.07 -21.67
CA TRP A 243 -0.49 -5.22 -22.27
C TRP A 243 -1.94 -5.33 -21.81
N ASN A 244 -2.21 -5.22 -20.50
CA ASN A 244 -3.57 -5.25 -19.97
C ASN A 244 -4.43 -4.10 -20.51
N ASP A 245 -3.86 -2.91 -20.59
CA ASP A 245 -4.54 -1.75 -21.14
C ASP A 245 -4.94 -1.98 -22.60
N PHE A 246 -4.00 -2.45 -23.41
CA PHE A 246 -4.21 -2.62 -24.83
C PHE A 246 -5.23 -3.72 -25.17
N PHE A 247 -5.15 -4.87 -24.49
CA PHE A 247 -6.00 -6.02 -24.81
C PHE A 247 -7.32 -6.08 -24.05
N TYR A 248 -7.36 -5.51 -22.84
CA TYR A 248 -8.52 -5.65 -21.95
C TYR A 248 -9.08 -4.31 -21.46
N ASN A 249 -8.40 -3.19 -21.72
CA ASN A 249 -8.74 -1.89 -21.13
C ASN A 249 -8.92 -2.01 -19.60
N ASP A 250 -8.01 -2.75 -18.97
CA ASP A 250 -8.03 -3.16 -17.57
C ASP A 250 -6.77 -2.66 -16.84
N VAL A 251 -6.89 -2.43 -15.55
CA VAL A 251 -5.78 -2.08 -14.64
C VAL A 251 -5.72 -3.12 -13.53
N LYS A 252 -4.73 -4.00 -13.60
CA LYS A 252 -4.44 -4.89 -12.48
C LYS A 252 -3.90 -4.10 -11.30
N GLU A 253 -4.46 -4.38 -10.12
CA GLU A 253 -3.97 -3.82 -8.88
C GLU A 253 -2.54 -4.30 -8.61
N GLU A 254 -1.66 -3.35 -8.30
CA GLU A 254 -0.30 -3.63 -7.90
C GLU A 254 -0.09 -3.01 -6.52
N TYR A 255 -0.01 -3.85 -5.49
CA TYR A 255 0.10 -3.41 -4.11
C TYR A 255 1.51 -2.94 -3.78
N ALA A 256 1.59 -1.97 -2.87
CA ALA A 256 2.86 -1.54 -2.27
C ALA A 256 2.71 -1.37 -0.77
N TYR A 257 3.78 -1.67 -0.05
CA TYR A 257 3.83 -1.60 1.39
C TYR A 257 5.03 -0.77 1.80
N MET A 258 4.79 0.26 2.61
CA MET A 258 5.87 1.07 3.18
C MET A 258 6.47 0.35 4.37
N LYS A 259 7.75 0.62 4.69
CA LYS A 259 8.35 0.16 5.93
C LYS A 259 7.52 0.63 7.12
N SER A 260 7.24 -0.27 8.06
CA SER A 260 6.41 0.04 9.24
C SER A 260 6.95 1.23 10.07
N SER A 261 8.26 1.47 10.05
CA SER A 261 8.90 2.60 10.74
C SER A 261 8.94 3.92 9.95
N TYR A 262 8.56 3.89 8.68
CA TYR A 262 8.63 5.04 7.79
C TYR A 262 7.36 5.89 7.85
N VAL A 263 7.55 7.21 7.83
CA VAL A 263 6.48 8.19 7.74
C VAL A 263 6.70 9.00 6.47
N ILE A 264 5.73 8.97 5.56
CA ILE A 264 5.79 9.71 4.31
C ILE A 264 5.59 11.20 4.62
N PRO A 265 6.60 12.06 4.37
CA PRO A 265 6.48 13.48 4.63
C PRO A 265 5.41 14.13 3.74
N TRP A 266 4.71 15.14 4.25
CA TRP A 266 3.71 15.87 3.45
C TRP A 266 4.25 16.40 2.12
N LYS A 267 5.51 16.86 2.10
CA LYS A 267 6.19 17.34 0.89
C LYS A 267 6.36 16.29 -0.23
N ASN A 268 6.24 15.00 0.12
CA ASN A 268 6.34 13.90 -0.83
C ASN A 268 4.96 13.47 -1.35
N ILE A 269 3.86 13.99 -0.79
CA ILE A 269 2.52 13.91 -1.38
C ILE A 269 2.50 14.84 -2.59
N ILE A 270 2.36 14.26 -3.79
CA ILE A 270 2.42 14.98 -5.06
C ILE A 270 1.04 15.31 -5.63
N ASN A 271 0.00 14.59 -5.20
CA ASN A 271 -1.38 14.85 -5.63
C ASN A 271 -2.38 14.33 -4.60
N ILE A 272 -3.56 14.96 -4.57
CA ILE A 272 -4.65 14.65 -3.65
C ILE A 272 -5.95 14.74 -4.42
N ARG A 273 -6.77 13.69 -4.32
CA ARG A 273 -8.15 13.69 -4.84
C ARG A 273 -9.13 13.24 -3.77
N GLU A 274 -10.24 13.95 -3.65
CA GLU A 274 -11.36 13.53 -2.81
C GLU A 274 -12.23 12.53 -3.58
N ILE A 275 -12.63 11.45 -2.91
CA ILE A 275 -13.51 10.43 -3.48
C ILE A 275 -14.95 10.87 -3.20
N VAL A 276 -15.68 11.26 -4.26
CA VAL A 276 -17.09 11.70 -4.22
C VAL A 276 -18.01 10.55 -4.62
#